data_AF-A0A644ZRH6-F1
#
_entry.id   AF-A0A644ZRH6-F1
#
_cell.length_a   1.000
_cell.length_b   1.000
_cell.length_c   1.000
_cell.angle_alpha   90.00
_cell.angle_beta   90.00
_cell.angle_gamma   90.00
#
_symmetry.space_group_name_H-M   'P 1'
#
loop_
_entity.id
_entity.type
_entity.pdbx_description
1 polymer ?
#
loop_
_entity_poly.entity_id
_entity_poly.type
_entity_poly.pdbx_seq_one_letter_code
_entity_poly.pdbx_strand_id
1 'polypeptide(L)'
;MKESARPLLGYEDLLFVTKFDTPINAQIFNPAIKRIVDMINESRCPVEEFELFSAHCFRHTYATRCFEAGVAPKVVQAQLGHASLKMTMDLYTHLLENKREDELSKFTALADGVFENSERLKEARCADALNPKIINF
;
A
#
# COMPACT_ATOMS: atom_id res chain seq x y z
N MET A 1 28.08 33.99 -19.78
CA MET A 1 26.86 33.19 -19.49
C MET A 1 26.57 32.35 -20.72
N LYS A 2 26.56 31.01 -20.63
CA LYS A 2 26.12 30.16 -21.75
C LYS A 2 24.59 30.26 -21.82
N GLU A 3 24.06 30.68 -22.96
CA GLU A 3 22.61 30.68 -23.22
C GLU A 3 22.03 29.29 -22.93
N SER A 4 20.86 29.25 -22.28
CA SER A 4 20.10 28.01 -22.12
C SER A 4 19.81 27.46 -23.51
N ALA A 5 20.05 26.17 -23.73
CA ALA A 5 19.67 25.53 -24.98
C ALA A 5 18.13 25.59 -25.12
N ARG A 6 17.61 25.69 -26.34
CA ARG A 6 16.15 25.74 -26.55
C ARG A 6 15.55 24.35 -26.29
N PRO A 7 14.33 24.28 -25.72
CA PRO A 7 13.64 23.01 -25.51
C PRO A 7 13.44 22.28 -26.84
N LEU A 8 13.40 20.94 -26.76
CA LEU A 8 13.07 20.11 -27.91
C LEU A 8 11.63 20.36 -28.35
N LEU A 9 11.41 20.39 -29.66
CA LEU A 9 10.09 20.60 -30.24
C LEU A 9 9.10 19.53 -29.73
N GLY A 10 7.98 19.96 -29.15
CA GLY A 10 6.96 19.10 -28.53
C GLY A 10 7.21 18.76 -27.05
N TYR A 11 8.25 19.31 -26.43
CA TYR A 11 8.61 19.11 -25.02
C TYR A 11 8.77 20.43 -24.26
N GLU A 12 8.19 21.52 -24.76
CA GLU A 12 8.35 22.87 -24.24
C GLU A 12 7.76 23.06 -22.84
N ASP A 13 6.69 22.32 -22.53
CA ASP A 13 5.93 22.44 -21.28
C ASP A 13 6.32 21.39 -20.21
N LEU A 14 7.47 20.73 -20.37
CA LEU A 14 7.92 19.74 -19.39
C LEU A 14 8.38 20.39 -18.08
N LEU A 15 7.87 19.88 -16.96
CA LEU A 15 8.27 20.33 -15.61
C LEU A 15 9.68 19.88 -15.21
N PHE A 16 10.12 18.71 -15.70
CA PHE A 16 11.37 18.08 -15.29
C PHE A 16 12.35 18.04 -16.47
N VAL A 17 13.16 19.08 -16.57
CA VAL A 17 14.19 19.24 -17.59
C VAL A 17 15.57 19.40 -16.97
N THR A 18 16.60 19.11 -17.75
CA THR A 18 17.99 19.42 -17.37
C THR A 18 18.26 20.92 -17.52
N LYS A 19 19.46 21.37 -17.10
CA LYS A 19 19.94 22.74 -17.34
C LYS A 19 19.98 23.13 -18.83
N PHE A 20 19.88 22.18 -19.74
CA PHE A 20 19.88 22.40 -21.18
C PHE A 20 18.48 22.22 -21.80
N ASP A 21 17.41 22.32 -21.01
CA ASP A 21 16.01 22.19 -21.46
C ASP A 21 15.71 20.87 -22.20
N THR A 22 16.46 19.82 -21.86
CA THR A 22 16.20 18.45 -22.34
C THR A 22 15.42 17.65 -21.30
N PRO A 23 14.51 16.75 -21.73
CA PRO A 23 13.76 15.89 -20.82
C PRO A 23 14.68 15.05 -19.94
N ILE A 24 14.38 14.95 -18.64
CA ILE A 24 15.09 14.02 -17.76
C ILE A 24 14.72 12.58 -18.11
N ASN A 25 15.73 11.70 -18.12
CA ASN A 25 15.55 10.26 -18.31
C ASN A 25 16.14 9.46 -17.14
N ALA A 26 15.84 8.16 -17.08
CA ALA A 26 16.31 7.26 -16.02
C ALA A 26 17.85 7.14 -15.96
N GLN A 27 18.55 7.35 -17.07
CA GLN A 27 20.01 7.31 -17.14
C GLN A 27 20.66 8.55 -16.52
N ILE A 28 19.92 9.64 -16.34
CA ILE A 28 20.37 10.82 -15.59
C ILE A 28 19.96 10.68 -14.12
N PHE A 29 18.74 10.22 -13.87
CA PHE A 29 18.17 10.15 -12.52
C PHE A 29 18.81 9.07 -11.64
N ASN A 30 19.02 7.84 -12.16
CA ASN A 30 19.58 6.75 -11.35
C ASN A 30 21.05 7.03 -10.91
N PRO A 31 21.95 7.56 -11.75
CA PRO A 31 23.28 7.96 -11.29
C PRO A 31 23.25 9.11 -10.27
N ALA A 32 22.27 10.01 -10.36
CA ALA A 32 22.09 11.04 -9.34
C ALA A 32 21.72 10.42 -7.98
N ILE A 33 20.82 9.43 -7.95
CA ILE A 33 20.53 8.65 -6.74
C ILE A 33 21.80 7.99 -6.21
N LYS A 34 22.57 7.30 -7.08
CA LYS A 34 23.81 6.65 -6.66
C LYS A 34 24.76 7.63 -5.98
N ARG A 35 24.98 8.81 -6.59
CA ARG A 35 25.82 9.85 -5.99
C ARG A 35 25.33 10.29 -4.61
N ILE A 36 24.02 10.43 -4.43
CA ILE A 36 23.45 10.78 -3.12
C ILE A 36 23.69 9.66 -2.10
N VAL A 37 23.50 8.40 -2.50
CA VAL A 37 23.79 7.24 -1.62
C VAL A 37 25.27 7.20 -1.25
N ASP A 38 26.17 7.37 -2.23
CA ASP A 38 27.61 7.42 -1.99
C ASP A 38 27.95 8.55 -0.97
N MET A 39 27.42 9.77 -1.16
CA MET A 39 27.60 10.89 -0.23
C MET A 39 27.05 10.62 1.18
N ILE A 40 25.92 9.91 1.29
CA ILE A 40 25.38 9.50 2.59
C ILE A 40 26.36 8.53 3.27
N ASN A 41 26.89 7.58 2.51
CA ASN A 41 27.77 6.54 3.03
C ASN A 41 29.16 7.06 3.41
N GLU A 42 29.64 8.15 2.81
CA GLU A 42 30.88 8.84 3.23
C GLU A 42 30.86 9.24 4.72
N SER A 43 29.68 9.49 5.29
CA SER A 43 29.51 9.88 6.69
C SER A 43 29.16 8.72 7.63
N ARG A 44 29.07 7.49 7.12
CA ARG A 44 28.60 6.31 7.86
C ARG A 44 29.70 5.31 8.14
N CYS A 45 29.49 4.48 9.16
CA CYS A 45 30.33 3.33 9.41
C CYS A 45 30.10 2.26 8.32
N PRO A 46 31.14 1.52 7.86
CA PRO A 46 30.99 0.50 6.82
C PRO A 46 29.93 -0.57 7.09
N VAL A 47 29.57 -0.81 8.35
CA VAL A 47 28.55 -1.81 8.73
C VAL A 47 27.11 -1.27 8.68
N GLU A 48 26.93 0.04 8.50
CA GLU A 48 25.62 0.72 8.46
C GLU A 48 25.41 1.50 7.14
N GLU A 49 26.15 1.12 6.10
CA GLU A 49 26.02 1.73 4.78
C GLU A 49 24.60 1.59 4.24
N PHE A 50 24.15 2.64 3.58
CA PHE A 50 22.89 2.67 2.88
C PHE A 50 23.03 1.93 1.55
N GLU A 51 22.13 0.98 1.29
CA GLU A 51 22.15 0.17 0.08
C GLU A 51 21.78 1.01 -1.17
N LEU A 52 22.37 0.65 -2.30
CA LEU A 52 22.02 1.28 -3.58
C LEU A 52 20.64 0.84 -4.05
N PHE A 53 19.83 1.80 -4.47
CA PHE A 53 18.48 1.57 -4.98
C PHE A 53 18.20 2.39 -6.25
N SER A 54 17.10 2.09 -6.93
CA SER A 54 16.69 2.77 -8.16
C SER A 54 15.44 3.62 -7.95
N ALA A 55 15.11 4.47 -8.93
CA ALA A 55 13.86 5.23 -8.96
C ALA A 55 12.61 4.38 -8.70
N HIS A 56 12.64 3.11 -9.13
CA HIS A 56 11.49 2.22 -9.00
C HIS A 56 11.15 1.90 -7.54
N CYS A 57 12.15 1.93 -6.66
CA CYS A 57 11.97 1.68 -5.23
C CYS A 57 11.04 2.74 -4.59
N PHE A 58 11.04 3.98 -5.08
CA PHE A 58 10.08 5.00 -4.60
C PHE A 58 8.63 4.59 -4.86
N ARG A 59 8.36 3.96 -6.01
CA ARG A 59 7.02 3.45 -6.37
C ARG A 59 6.60 2.30 -5.46
N HIS A 60 7.54 1.40 -5.15
CA HIS A 60 7.30 0.32 -4.19
C HIS A 60 7.01 0.87 -2.78
N THR A 61 7.85 1.78 -2.29
CA THR A 61 7.68 2.42 -0.98
C THR A 61 6.33 3.13 -0.88
N TYR A 62 5.92 3.89 -1.90
CA TYR A 62 4.61 4.56 -1.92
C TYR A 62 3.47 3.56 -1.72
N ALA A 63 3.46 2.47 -2.49
CA ALA A 63 2.39 1.49 -2.36
C ALA A 63 2.44 0.73 -1.02
N THR A 64 3.62 0.35 -0.54
CA THR A 64 3.78 -0.24 0.81
C THR A 64 3.16 0.66 1.88
N ARG A 65 3.47 1.97 1.86
CA ARG A 65 2.88 2.94 2.80
C ARG A 65 1.37 3.06 2.67
N CYS A 66 0.83 3.03 1.45
CA CYS A 66 -0.62 3.04 1.23
C CYS A 66 -1.29 1.79 1.83
N PHE A 67 -0.66 0.62 1.71
CA PHE A 67 -1.19 -0.62 2.27
C PHE A 67 -1.07 -0.69 3.78
N GLU A 68 0.04 -0.22 4.35
CA GLU A 68 0.19 -0.03 5.80
C GLU A 68 -0.95 0.83 6.35
N ALA A 69 -1.28 1.92 5.65
CA ALA A 69 -2.41 2.81 5.98
C ALA A 69 -3.81 2.20 5.70
N GLY A 70 -3.89 0.98 5.16
CA GLY A 70 -5.17 0.30 4.92
C GLY A 70 -5.91 0.74 3.65
N VAL A 71 -5.25 1.42 2.71
CA VAL A 71 -5.87 1.81 1.44
C VAL A 71 -6.18 0.57 0.61
N ALA A 72 -7.36 0.55 -0.02
CA ALA A 72 -7.80 -0.57 -0.84
C ALA A 72 -6.86 -0.79 -2.05
N PRO A 73 -6.47 -2.04 -2.36
CA PRO A 73 -5.54 -2.35 -3.47
C PRO A 73 -5.94 -1.80 -4.83
N LYS A 74 -7.24 -1.78 -5.13
CA LYS A 74 -7.76 -1.24 -6.38
C LYS A 74 -7.52 0.26 -6.54
N VAL A 75 -7.53 1.00 -5.43
CA VAL A 75 -7.25 2.46 -5.41
C VAL A 75 -5.77 2.69 -5.65
N VAL A 76 -4.91 1.96 -4.93
CA VAL A 76 -3.44 2.06 -5.10
C VAL A 76 -3.03 1.67 -6.53
N GLN A 77 -3.64 0.64 -7.10
CA GLN A 77 -3.41 0.23 -8.49
C GLN A 77 -3.74 1.35 -9.49
N ALA A 78 -4.88 2.02 -9.31
CA ALA A 78 -5.30 3.13 -10.16
C ALA A 78 -4.35 4.33 -10.05
N GLN A 79 -3.92 4.68 -8.83
CA GLN A 79 -2.95 5.75 -8.58
C GLN A 79 -1.59 5.46 -9.22
N LEU A 80 -1.14 4.22 -9.16
CA LEU A 80 0.10 3.81 -9.79
C LEU A 80 -0.02 3.73 -11.30
N GLY A 81 -1.21 3.56 -11.88
CA GLY A 81 -1.34 3.36 -13.33
C GLY A 81 -0.72 2.04 -13.82
N HIS A 82 -0.70 1.01 -12.97
CA HIS A 82 -0.22 -0.32 -13.37
C HIS A 82 -1.24 -1.03 -14.27
N ALA A 83 -0.82 -1.43 -15.47
CA ALA A 83 -1.62 -2.25 -16.38
C ALA A 83 -1.93 -3.65 -15.79
N SER A 84 -1.09 -4.14 -14.87
CA SER A 84 -1.27 -5.43 -14.20
C SER A 84 -1.04 -5.32 -12.69
N LEU A 85 -1.99 -5.86 -11.92
CA LEU A 85 -1.94 -5.98 -10.47
C LEU A 85 -0.83 -6.95 -10.00
N LYS A 86 -0.31 -7.80 -10.90
CA LYS A 86 0.63 -8.88 -10.55
C LYS A 86 1.98 -8.34 -10.04
N MET A 87 2.51 -7.30 -10.69
CA MET A 87 3.77 -6.66 -10.27
C MET A 87 3.63 -5.91 -8.94
N THR A 88 2.39 -5.53 -8.60
CA THR A 88 2.06 -4.97 -7.30
C THR A 88 2.05 -6.14 -6.32
N MET A 89 1.13 -7.09 -6.47
CA MET A 89 0.85 -8.16 -5.51
C MET A 89 2.04 -9.06 -5.14
N ASP A 90 2.99 -9.32 -6.05
CA ASP A 90 4.14 -10.18 -5.74
C ASP A 90 5.00 -9.64 -4.57
N LEU A 91 5.09 -8.32 -4.38
CA LEU A 91 5.78 -7.71 -3.21
C LEU A 91 4.87 -7.65 -1.95
N TYR A 92 3.55 -7.72 -2.12
CA TYR A 92 2.56 -7.48 -1.07
C TYR A 92 2.01 -8.74 -0.40
N THR A 93 2.30 -9.93 -0.91
CA THR A 93 1.84 -11.22 -0.34
C THR A 93 2.22 -11.33 1.14
N HIS A 94 3.43 -10.90 1.51
CA HIS A 94 3.92 -10.94 2.90
C HIS A 94 3.20 -9.95 3.84
N LEU A 95 2.83 -8.76 3.34
CA LEU A 95 2.10 -7.78 4.16
C LEU A 95 0.62 -8.16 4.33
N LEU A 96 0.04 -8.76 3.30
CA LEU A 96 -1.30 -9.33 3.34
C LEU A 96 -1.36 -10.60 4.19
N GLU A 97 -0.27 -11.37 4.29
CA GLU A 97 -0.18 -12.54 5.17
C GLU A 97 -0.47 -12.18 6.62
N ASN A 98 0.19 -11.15 7.14
CA ASN A 98 -0.04 -10.67 8.50
C ASN A 98 -1.46 -10.12 8.69
N LYS A 99 -1.98 -9.36 7.72
CA LYS A 99 -3.37 -8.85 7.78
C LYS A 99 -4.42 -9.95 7.66
N ARG A 100 -4.11 -11.07 6.99
CA ARG A 100 -5.05 -12.16 6.79
C ARG A 100 -5.42 -12.83 8.11
N GLU A 101 -4.45 -13.08 8.99
CA GLU A 101 -4.71 -13.65 10.31
C GLU A 101 -5.59 -12.73 11.17
N ASP A 102 -5.29 -11.43 11.18
CA ASP A 102 -6.09 -10.44 11.91
C ASP A 102 -7.54 -10.38 11.42
N GLU A 103 -7.76 -10.38 10.10
CA GLU A 103 -9.10 -10.35 9.52
C GLU A 103 -9.86 -11.67 9.70
N LEU A 104 -9.17 -12.81 9.62
CA LEU A 104 -9.78 -14.12 9.92
C LEU A 104 -10.20 -14.21 11.39
N SER A 105 -9.38 -13.71 12.32
CA SER A 105 -9.71 -13.67 13.74
C SER A 105 -10.97 -12.85 14.04
N LYS A 106 -11.11 -11.69 13.37
CA LYS A 106 -12.33 -10.87 13.46
C LYS A 106 -13.55 -11.60 12.90
N PHE A 107 -13.39 -12.29 11.77
CA PHE A 107 -14.47 -13.06 11.16
C PHE A 107 -14.91 -14.24 12.04
N THR A 108 -13.97 -14.98 12.63
CA THR A 108 -14.29 -16.09 13.54
C THR A 108 -15.01 -15.59 14.79
N ALA A 109 -14.54 -14.50 15.40
CA ALA A 109 -15.20 -13.92 16.58
C ALA A 109 -16.63 -13.44 16.26
N LEU A 110 -16.86 -12.88 15.07
CA LEU A 110 -18.19 -12.51 14.62
C LEU A 110 -19.08 -13.75 14.42
N ALA A 111 -18.56 -14.79 13.77
CA ALA A 111 -19.28 -16.02 13.53
C ALA A 111 -19.71 -16.69 14.84
N ASP A 112 -18.78 -16.81 15.80
CA ASP A 112 -19.03 -17.38 17.12
C ASP A 112 -20.14 -16.62 17.87
N GLY A 113 -20.10 -15.28 17.83
CA GLY A 113 -21.15 -14.44 18.42
C GLY A 113 -22.53 -14.65 17.79
N VAL A 114 -22.60 -14.91 16.48
CA VAL A 114 -23.86 -15.22 15.78
C VAL A 114 -24.42 -16.59 16.21
N PHE A 115 -23.55 -17.59 16.38
CA PHE A 115 -23.97 -18.91 16.84
C PHE A 115 -24.51 -18.87 18.27
N GLU A 116 -23.81 -18.20 19.19
CA GLU A 116 -24.27 -18.02 20.58
C GLU A 116 -25.60 -17.27 20.65
N ASN A 117 -25.77 -16.21 19.86
CA ASN A 117 -27.04 -15.46 19.84
C ASN A 117 -28.20 -16.31 19.33
N SER A 118 -27.94 -17.16 18.32
CA SER A 118 -28.92 -18.12 17.81
C SER A 118 -29.33 -19.14 18.87
N GLU A 119 -28.40 -19.66 19.67
CA GLU A 119 -28.74 -20.57 20.77
C GLU A 119 -29.56 -19.88 21.86
N ARG A 120 -29.15 -18.68 22.30
CA ARG A 120 -29.93 -17.88 23.27
C ARG A 120 -31.34 -17.57 22.76
N LEU A 121 -31.50 -17.28 21.48
CA LEU A 121 -32.81 -17.05 20.86
C LEU A 121 -33.68 -18.31 20.86
N LYS A 122 -33.09 -19.49 20.61
CA LYS A 122 -33.80 -20.78 20.69
C LYS A 122 -34.24 -21.07 22.11
N GLU A 123 -33.36 -20.85 23.09
CA GLU A 123 -33.65 -21.05 24.51
C GLU A 123 -34.76 -20.11 25.00
N ALA A 124 -34.68 -18.82 24.66
CA ALA A 124 -35.71 -17.84 25.01
C ALA A 124 -37.08 -18.20 24.40
N ARG A 125 -37.12 -18.63 23.13
CA ARG A 125 -38.36 -19.08 22.47
C ARG A 125 -38.92 -20.35 23.10
N CYS A 126 -38.06 -21.28 23.53
CA CYS A 126 -38.49 -22.47 24.26
C CYS A 126 -39.09 -22.10 25.62
N ALA A 127 -38.45 -21.20 26.36
CA ALA A 127 -38.93 -20.73 27.66
C ALA A 127 -40.29 -20.02 27.56
N ASP A 128 -40.48 -19.17 26.56
CA ASP A 128 -41.76 -18.51 26.28
C ASP A 128 -42.86 -19.50 25.87
N ALA A 129 -42.51 -20.58 25.15
CA ALA A 129 -43.46 -21.63 24.77
C ALA A 129 -43.86 -22.54 25.95
N LEU A 130 -42.97 -22.70 26.94
CA LEU A 130 -43.21 -23.49 28.15
C LEU A 130 -44.05 -22.76 29.21
N ASN A 131 -44.14 -21.42 29.15
CA ASN A 131 -44.95 -20.64 30.09
C ASN A 131 -45.94 -19.72 29.34
N PRO A 132 -46.96 -20.30 28.67
CA PRO A 132 -47.94 -19.52 27.96
C PRO A 132 -48.66 -18.59 28.95
N LYS A 133 -48.69 -17.29 28.66
CA LYS A 133 -49.45 -16.31 29.45
C LYS A 133 -50.88 -16.81 29.60
N ILE A 134 -51.22 -17.29 30.79
CA ILE A 134 -52.59 -17.67 31.13
C ILE A 134 -53.39 -16.38 31.10
N ILE A 135 -54.19 -16.21 30.05
CA ILE A 135 -55.13 -15.10 29.93
C ILE A 135 -56.27 -15.45 30.88
N ASN A 136 -56.24 -14.90 32.10
CA ASN A 136 -57.38 -15.00 33.01
C ASN A 136 -58.50 -14.11 32.47
N PHE A 137 -59.64 -14.74 32.17
CA PHE A 137 -60.90 -14.11 31.77
C PHE A 137 -61.58 -13.38 32.94
#